data_AF-A0A8H1L469-F1
#
_entry.id   AF-A0A8H1L469-F1
#
_cell.length_a   1.000
_cell.length_b   1.000
_cell.length_c   1.000
_cell.angle_alpha   90.00
_cell.angle_beta   90.00
_cell.angle_gamma   90.00
#
_symmetry.space_group_name_H-M   'P 1'
#
loop_
_entity.id
_entity.type
_entity.pdbx_description
1 polymer ?
#
loop_
_entity_poly.entity_id
_entity_poly.type
_entity_poly.pdbx_seq_one_letter_code
_entity_poly.pdbx_strand_id
1 'polypeptide(L)' 'MVLGFWGIPFLVFGLLLASDYRGFTESVFRVLSGNLPTSRSARPGNLRVVGADFVVIGAFFVIGGFSGALK' A
#
# COMPACT_ATOMS: atom_id res chain seq x y z
N MET A 1 -6.61 -11.53 15.76
CA MET A 1 -5.95 -12.49 14.85
C MET A 1 -6.33 -12.29 13.38
N VAL A 2 -7.61 -12.34 13.00
CA VAL A 2 -8.05 -12.14 11.60
C VAL A 2 -7.55 -10.81 11.02
N LEU A 3 -7.70 -9.71 11.78
CA LEU A 3 -7.19 -8.38 11.41
C LEU A 3 -5.67 -8.33 11.20
N GLY A 4 -4.90 -9.11 11.98
CA GLY A 4 -3.45 -9.21 11.81
C GLY A 4 -3.07 -9.90 10.51
N PHE A 5 -3.82 -10.93 10.12
CA PHE A 5 -3.62 -11.63 8.84
C PHE A 5 -3.92 -10.72 7.64
N TRP A 6 -4.96 -9.89 7.74
CA TRP A 6 -5.27 -8.88 6.72
C TRP A 6 -4.25 -7.75 6.67
N GLY A 7 -3.56 -7.43 7.76
CA GLY A 7 -2.48 -6.44 7.77
C GLY A 7 -1.29 -6.82 6.91
N ILE A 8 -0.97 -8.12 6.78
CA ILE A 8 0.19 -8.64 6.03
C ILE A 8 0.16 -8.24 4.54
N PRO A 9 -0.91 -8.51 3.76
CA PRO A 9 -0.95 -8.12 2.36
C PRO A 9 -0.88 -6.60 2.18
N PHE A 10 -1.49 -5.80 3.07
CA PHE A 10 -1.33 -4.34 3.06
C PHE A 10 0.11 -3.90 3.29
N LEU A 11 0.82 -4.57 4.21
CA LEU A 11 2.21 -4.28 4.51
C LEU A 11 3.13 -4.62 3.32
N VAL A 12 2.95 -5.80 2.71
CA VAL A 12 3.72 -6.25 1.55
C VAL A 12 3.46 -5.36 0.34
N PHE A 13 2.19 -5.08 0.03
CA PHE A 13 1.82 -4.27 -1.12
C PHE A 13 2.25 -2.81 -0.93
N GLY A 14 2.07 -2.28 0.28
CA GLY A 14 2.58 -0.96 0.66
C GLY A 14 4.09 -0.85 0.51
N LEU A 15 4.85 -1.87 0.93
CA LEU A 15 6.31 -1.89 0.81
C LEU A 15 6.74 -1.87 -0.65
N LEU A 16 6.12 -2.70 -1.49
CA LEU A 16 6.42 -2.77 -2.92
C LEU A 16 6.14 -1.44 -3.63
N LEU A 17 5.04 -0.77 -3.28
CA LEU A 17 4.67 0.54 -3.81
C LEU A 17 5.55 1.68 -3.27
N ALA A 18 5.89 1.65 -1.98
CA ALA A 18 6.67 2.71 -1.33
C ALA A 18 8.15 2.68 -1.76
N SER A 19 8.72 1.47 -1.86
CA SER A 19 10.13 1.27 -2.26
C SER A 19 10.35 1.26 -3.77
N ASP A 20 9.28 1.35 -4.56
CA ASP A 20 9.30 1.20 -6.01
C ASP A 20 10.11 0.00 -6.49
N TYR A 21 9.85 -1.15 -5.87
CA TYR A 21 10.61 -2.36 -6.10
C TYR A 21 10.52 -2.76 -7.58
N ARG A 22 11.66 -2.68 -8.30
CA ARG A 22 11.75 -2.99 -9.74
C ARG A 22 10.77 -2.20 -10.64
N GLY A 23 10.43 -0.96 -10.29
CA GLY A 23 9.47 -0.16 -11.07
C GLY A 23 8.02 -0.63 -10.94
N PHE A 24 7.71 -1.38 -9.87
CA PHE A 24 6.35 -1.83 -9.57
C PHE A 24 5.37 -0.66 -9.46
N THR A 25 5.79 0.47 -8.88
CA THR A 25 4.95 1.66 -8.73
C THR A 25 4.58 2.25 -10.08
N GLU A 26 5.53 2.32 -11.01
CA GLU A 26 5.26 2.81 -12.36
C GLU A 26 4.33 1.88 -13.12
N SER A 27 4.47 0.56 -12.93
CA SER A 27 3.57 -0.42 -13.54
C SER A 27 2.15 -0.26 -13.01
N VAL A 28 1.97 -0.15 -11.69
CA VAL A 28 0.65 0.06 -11.07
C VAL A 28 0.08 1.43 -11.46
N PHE A 29 0.91 2.48 -11.50
CA PHE A 29 0.50 3.81 -11.96
C PHE A 29 0.02 3.76 -13.42
N ARG A 30 0.74 3.06 -14.30
CA ARG A 30 0.36 2.90 -15.71
C ARG A 30 -0.98 2.20 -15.85
N VAL A 31 -1.19 1.09 -15.13
CA VAL A 31 -2.46 0.36 -15.12
C VAL A 31 -3.60 1.24 -14.59
N LEU A 32 -3.40 1.93 -13.47
CA LEU A 32 -4.41 2.84 -12.90
C LEU A 32 -4.72 4.00 -13.84
N SER A 33 -3.70 4.59 -14.47
CA SER A 33 -3.88 5.70 -15.41
C SER A 33 -4.63 5.30 -16.69
N GLY A 34 -4.56 4.02 -17.07
CA GLY A 34 -5.33 3.48 -18.20
C GLY A 34 -6.77 3.11 -17.85
N ASN A 35 -7.08 2.87 -16.56
CA ASN A 35 -8.42 2.42 -16.12
C ASN A 35 -9.23 3.51 -15.40
N LEU A 36 -8.58 4.55 -14.88
CA LEU A 36 -9.22 5.61 -14.11
C LEU A 36 -8.95 6.97 -14.75
N PRO A 37 -9.91 7.92 -14.68
CA PRO A 37 -9.66 9.30 -15.08
C PRO A 37 -8.58 9.90 -14.18
N THR A 38 -7.35 9.96 -14.69
CA THR A 38 -6.21 10.52 -13.98
C THR A 38 -6.21 12.03 -14.14
N SER A 39 -6.23 12.74 -13.02
CA SER A 39 -6.05 14.19 -13.02
C SER A 39 -4.65 14.53 -13.54
N ARG A 40 -4.47 15.70 -14.19
CA ARG A 40 -3.17 16.15 -14.74
C ARG A 40 -2.07 16.28 -13.67
N SER A 41 -2.45 16.26 -12.38
CA SER A 41 -1.56 16.23 -11.21
C SER A 41 -1.13 14.83 -10.76
N ALA A 42 -1.68 13.75 -11.32
CA ALA A 42 -1.36 12.39 -10.92
C ALA A 42 0.09 12.07 -11.32
N ARG A 43 0.94 11.76 -10.33
CA ARG A 43 2.34 11.39 -10.53
C ARG A 43 2.61 10.03 -9.88
N PRO A 44 3.55 9.23 -10.41
CA PRO A 44 3.98 7.98 -9.78
C PRO A 44 4.45 8.19 -8.33
N GLY A 45 5.04 9.34 -8.02
CA GLY A 45 5.44 9.72 -6.67
C GLY A 45 4.29 9.77 -5.66
N ASN A 46 3.08 10.15 -6.08
CA ASN A 46 1.90 10.14 -5.20
C ASN A 46 1.52 8.69 -4.84
N LEU A 47 1.75 7.75 -5.75
CA LEU A 47 1.52 6.33 -5.50
C LEU A 47 2.52 5.75 -4.49
N ARG A 48 3.77 6.25 -4.46
CA ARG A 48 4.74 5.87 -3.42
C ARG A 48 4.29 6.34 -2.03
N VAL A 49 3.72 7.55 -1.94
CA VAL A 49 3.15 8.09 -0.69
C VAL A 49 1.99 7.22 -0.21
N VAL A 50 1.07 6.89 -1.11
CA VAL A 50 -0.04 5.95 -0.83
C VAL A 50 0.49 4.58 -0.39
N GLY A 51 1.58 4.12 -1.00
CA GLY A 51 2.32 2.93 -0.57
C GLY A 51 2.80 3.01 0.87
N ALA A 52 3.42 4.12 1.25
CA ALA A 52 3.90 4.34 2.61
C ALA A 52 2.74 4.35 3.62
N ASP A 53 1.61 4.97 3.29
CA ASP A 53 0.40 4.92 4.11
C ASP A 53 -0.10 3.48 4.29
N PHE A 54 -0.10 2.68 3.22
CA PHE A 54 -0.44 1.26 3.31
C PHE A 54 0.53 0.46 4.18
N VAL A 55 1.83 0.77 4.20
CA VAL A 55 2.79 0.16 5.13
C VAL A 55 2.45 0.50 6.57
N VAL A 56 2.19 1.77 6.87
CA VAL A 56 1.87 2.23 8.23
C VAL A 56 0.58 1.58 8.73
N ILE A 57 -0.47 1.59 7.91
CA ILE A 57 -1.75 0.96 8.22
C ILE A 57 -1.57 -0.55 8.39
N GLY A 58 -0.88 -1.22 7.46
CA GLY A 58 -0.58 -2.65 7.52
C GLY A 58 0.17 -3.03 8.79
N ALA A 59 1.20 -2.27 9.16
CA ALA A 59 1.96 -2.47 10.39
C ALA A 59 1.07 -2.33 11.64
N PHE A 60 0.18 -1.33 11.66
CA PHE A 60 -0.76 -1.14 12.75
C PHE A 60 -1.73 -2.32 12.89
N PHE A 61 -2.28 -2.82 11.76
CA PHE A 61 -3.17 -3.98 11.75
C PHE A 61 -2.46 -5.28 12.14
N VAL A 62 -1.21 -5.50 11.69
CA VAL A 62 -0.39 -6.65 12.09
C VAL A 62 -0.12 -6.59 13.59
N ILE A 63 0.44 -5.48 14.09
CA ILE A 63 0.83 -5.34 15.49
C ILE A 63 -0.41 -5.42 16.39
N GLY A 64 -1.46 -4.64 16.11
CA GLY A 64 -2.68 -4.64 16.90
C GLY A 64 -3.47 -5.95 16.80
N GLY A 65 -3.51 -6.55 15.62
CA GLY A 65 -4.26 -7.78 15.35
C GLY A 65 -3.61 -9.06 15.88
N PHE A 66 -2.28 -9.11 15.98
CA PHE A 66 -1.55 -10.22 16.61
C PHE A 66 -1.31 -10.01 18.12
N SER A 67 -1.17 -8.76 18.59
CA SER A 67 -1.10 -8.48 20.04
C SER A 67 -2.44 -8.66 20.78
N GLY A 68 -3.55 -8.74 20.04
CA GLY A 68 -4.89 -8.83 20.62
C GLY A 68 -5.43 -7.50 21.17
N ALA A 69 -4.76 -6.38 20.84
CA ALA A 69 -5.25 -5.02 21.10
C ALA A 69 -6.40 -4.63 20.17
N LEU A 70 -6.40 -5.17 18.94
CA LEU A 70 -7.53 -5.10 18.00
C LEU A 70 -8.27 -6.46 18.07
N LYS A 71 -9.26 -6.53 18.95
CA LYS A 71 -10.20 -7.67 19.07
C LYS A 71 -11.42 -7.43 18.21
#